data_AF-A0A455SXW3-F1
#
_entry.id   AF-A0A455SXW3-F1
#
_cell.length_a   1.000
_cell.length_b   1.000
_cell.length_c   1.000
_cell.angle_alpha   90.00
_cell.angle_beta   90.00
_cell.angle_gamma   90.00
#
_symmetry.space_group_name_H-M   'P 1'
#
loop_
_entity.id
_entity.type
_entity.pdbx_description
1 polymer ?
#
loop_
_entity_poly.entity_id
_entity_poly.type
_entity_poly.pdbx_seq_one_letter_code
_entity_poly.pdbx_strand_id
1 'polypeptide(L)'
;MTTLYINKASGTFADTLLALGMADLMRLCLARLGRLEQPPEIYDAGQSFLIQLPAVAESDLTSSDRLALLRPLSTAKQQERQAKKGRSFSEVEIFDYEAEQEKQRQLQAQLAKLPPEKRSPKARLNPTPELQEILSNGPSPELEHYKAINVMKVADTFNELALRWVSLSAEQQWFAVRLLFRLFSAPLNDVEQAQHTWEKWAKEQGLSSKAQATAVQLLNPTSGKGANAPKSNRLAVGGLENFWLLELVKFRGFMLGAAPYTLSGSKDRKTFVVLPERVELETLRAIMQKFREICWSSTAIKQDILAALRLAQVLVNHRRNELASNQNLDPDELPPLVSITHGLDVAFYKDMGSAHAVMNVSTINLPSWLPPRPRSVAEAMQIDDLLDEHIAIINRIEGSQGKEGSEELELLRIYRDFLSSHDLRLFWYFAASYGPYLFRQREREKNEKRWLRQFSSQGLDKLVLLESAAMETKKGTQDLKLSPILQNKGFQRIASAIREATVNAQRRRFQDSNYPYEVRYGLGQELLRKIHRRDEFMQALSEFLLQYNAETAREEEKLAQKLGHALRPEDYRHHHLRYPVTTSDIDEFTTLFDQYPCELVASMLLSYGYARWGKAEESGQSEEDTETAAAQAQ
;
A
#
# COMPACT_ATOMS: atom_id res chain seq x y z
N MET A 1 14.16 -4.96 32.26
CA MET A 1 14.00 -5.13 30.81
C MET A 1 15.25 -5.82 30.27
N THR A 2 15.07 -6.83 29.43
CA THR A 2 16.16 -7.50 28.70
C THR A 2 16.12 -7.03 27.25
N THR A 3 17.28 -6.79 26.62
CA THR A 3 17.37 -6.32 25.23
C THR A 3 18.16 -7.31 24.39
N LEU A 4 17.60 -7.71 23.25
CA LEU A 4 18.29 -8.50 22.24
C LEU A 4 18.59 -7.62 21.01
N TYR A 5 19.71 -7.89 20.34
CA TYR A 5 20.23 -7.14 19.20
C TYR A 5 20.28 -8.05 17.98
N ILE A 6 19.57 -7.68 16.91
CA ILE A 6 19.57 -8.39 15.62
C ILE A 6 20.27 -7.51 14.60
N ASN A 7 21.50 -7.85 14.19
CA ASN A 7 22.24 -7.06 13.21
C ASN A 7 21.58 -7.09 11.83
N LYS A 8 21.56 -5.95 11.14
CA LYS A 8 21.10 -5.84 9.75
C LYS A 8 22.21 -6.26 8.77
N ALA A 9 22.54 -7.54 8.78
CA ALA A 9 23.69 -8.07 8.05
C ALA A 9 23.45 -8.15 6.52
N SER A 10 22.20 -8.37 6.09
CA SER A 10 21.89 -8.51 4.66
C SER A 10 21.54 -7.19 3.97
N GLY A 11 21.07 -6.18 4.73
CA GLY A 11 20.53 -4.95 4.17
C GLY A 11 19.24 -5.16 3.39
N THR A 12 18.50 -6.24 3.69
CA THR A 12 17.23 -6.60 3.05
C THR A 12 16.20 -7.00 4.10
N PHE A 13 14.96 -7.27 3.68
CA PHE A 13 13.92 -7.76 4.60
C PHE A 13 14.29 -9.04 5.34
N ALA A 14 15.32 -9.79 4.93
CA ALA A 14 15.77 -10.98 5.65
C ALA A 14 16.13 -10.67 7.12
N ASP A 15 16.67 -9.47 7.37
CA ASP A 15 17.02 -8.99 8.71
C ASP A 15 15.76 -8.71 9.53
N THR A 16 14.76 -8.09 8.91
CA THR A 16 13.45 -7.82 9.51
C THR A 16 12.71 -9.12 9.84
N LEU A 17 12.70 -10.09 8.92
CA LEU A 17 12.10 -11.41 9.15
C LEU A 17 12.78 -12.13 10.33
N LEU A 18 14.11 -12.02 10.46
CA LEU A 18 14.82 -12.60 11.59
C LEU A 18 14.41 -11.92 12.91
N ALA A 19 14.30 -10.60 12.93
CA ALA A 19 13.89 -9.84 14.12
C ALA A 19 12.46 -10.18 14.56
N LEU A 20 11.50 -10.18 13.63
CA LEU A 20 10.10 -10.55 13.91
C LEU A 20 9.98 -12.00 14.40
N GLY A 21 10.70 -12.92 13.77
CA GLY A 21 10.73 -14.32 14.17
C GLY A 21 11.31 -14.52 15.57
N MET A 22 12.40 -13.82 15.89
CA MET A 22 13.04 -13.91 17.20
C MET A 22 12.15 -13.32 18.30
N ALA A 23 11.51 -12.18 18.02
CA ALA A 23 10.57 -11.56 18.95
C ALA A 23 9.40 -12.52 19.27
N ASP A 24 8.82 -13.17 18.26
CA ASP A 24 7.74 -14.12 18.50
C ASP A 24 8.19 -15.43 19.17
N LEU A 25 9.41 -15.90 18.88
CA LEU A 25 9.99 -17.03 19.62
C LEU A 25 10.11 -16.69 21.11
N MET A 26 10.61 -15.49 21.45
CA MET A 26 10.69 -15.04 22.85
C MET A 26 9.32 -14.87 23.47
N ARG A 27 8.34 -14.33 22.74
CA ARG A 27 6.94 -14.25 23.20
C ARG A 27 6.40 -15.64 23.56
N LEU A 28 6.60 -16.65 22.69
CA LEU A 28 6.18 -18.02 22.92
C LEU A 28 6.87 -18.63 24.15
N CYS A 29 8.17 -18.41 24.31
CA CYS A 29 8.94 -18.86 25.47
C CYS A 29 8.41 -18.24 26.77
N LEU A 30 8.27 -16.92 26.82
CA LEU A 30 7.79 -16.20 28.00
C LEU A 30 6.36 -16.58 28.35
N ALA A 31 5.49 -16.76 27.35
CA ALA A 31 4.12 -17.24 27.57
C ALA A 31 4.13 -18.64 28.18
N ARG A 32 5.00 -19.55 27.70
CA ARG A 32 5.11 -20.91 28.24
C ARG A 32 5.63 -20.92 29.68
N LEU A 33 6.48 -19.96 30.03
CA LEU A 33 7.01 -19.80 31.39
C LEU A 33 6.04 -19.05 32.33
N GLY A 34 4.88 -18.59 31.84
CA GLY A 34 3.95 -17.77 32.62
C GLY A 34 4.50 -16.37 32.97
N ARG A 35 5.47 -15.88 32.19
CA ARG A 35 6.19 -14.61 32.41
C ARG A 35 5.93 -13.56 31.33
N LEU A 36 4.93 -13.78 30.48
CA LEU A 36 4.52 -12.79 29.47
C LEU A 36 3.61 -11.73 30.12
N GLU A 37 4.22 -10.77 30.81
CA GLU A 37 3.50 -9.62 31.37
C GLU A 37 3.14 -8.58 30.30
N GLN A 38 4.07 -8.36 29.37
CA GLN A 38 3.93 -7.44 28.25
C GLN A 38 4.49 -8.10 26.98
N PRO A 39 3.85 -7.90 25.82
CA PRO A 39 4.39 -8.45 24.58
C PRO A 39 5.72 -7.79 24.19
N PRO A 40 6.61 -8.51 23.47
CA PRO A 40 7.87 -7.94 23.03
C PRO A 40 7.69 -6.69 22.18
N GLU A 41 8.53 -5.70 22.41
CA GLU A 41 8.60 -4.50 21.58
C GLU A 41 9.82 -4.57 20.66
N ILE A 42 9.67 -4.08 19.43
CA ILE A 42 10.70 -4.09 18.40
C ILE A 42 11.04 -2.64 18.05
N TYR A 43 12.33 -2.36 17.98
CA TYR A 43 12.90 -1.05 17.72
C TYR A 43 13.87 -1.13 16.56
N ASP A 44 13.79 -0.22 15.60
CA ASP A 44 14.85 0.01 14.62
C ASP A 44 15.90 0.97 15.22
N ALA A 45 17.12 0.48 15.43
CA ALA A 45 18.26 1.27 15.91
C ALA A 45 19.28 1.55 14.79
N GLY A 46 18.84 1.55 13.54
CA GLY A 46 19.68 1.80 12.36
C GLY A 46 20.43 0.55 11.92
N GLN A 47 21.54 0.21 12.60
CA GLN A 47 22.39 -0.94 12.25
C GLN A 47 21.87 -2.28 12.77
N SER A 48 20.91 -2.26 13.69
CA SER A 48 20.30 -3.45 14.27
C SER A 48 18.84 -3.18 14.63
N PHE A 49 18.04 -4.24 14.67
CA PHE A 49 16.78 -4.21 15.41
C PHE A 49 17.04 -4.56 16.87
N LEU A 50 16.41 -3.84 17.80
CA LEU A 50 16.39 -4.18 19.22
C LEU A 50 15.05 -4.82 19.56
N ILE A 51 15.08 -5.92 20.30
CA ILE A 51 13.89 -6.56 20.85
C ILE A 51 13.92 -6.35 22.36
N GLN A 52 12.96 -5.58 22.88
CA GLN A 52 12.80 -5.38 24.31
C GLN A 52 11.83 -6.41 24.88
N LEU A 53 12.27 -7.04 25.96
CA LEU A 53 11.56 -8.10 26.65
C LEU A 53 11.42 -7.75 28.14
N PRO A 54 10.40 -8.31 28.83
CA PRO A 54 10.41 -8.42 30.28
C PRO A 54 11.74 -9.00 30.80
N ALA A 55 12.09 -8.68 32.05
CA ALA A 55 13.36 -9.14 32.62
C ALA A 55 13.44 -10.68 32.63
N VAL A 56 14.39 -11.22 31.88
CA VAL A 56 14.62 -12.67 31.74
C VAL A 56 16.12 -12.93 31.60
N ALA A 57 16.62 -13.91 32.37
CA ALA A 57 18.00 -14.39 32.26
C ALA A 57 18.07 -15.64 31.39
N GLU A 58 19.24 -15.94 30.83
CA GLU A 58 19.45 -17.16 30.02
C GLU A 58 19.10 -18.44 30.83
N SER A 59 19.38 -18.44 32.14
CA SER A 59 19.09 -19.55 33.05
C SER A 59 17.59 -19.81 33.24
N ASP A 60 16.74 -18.81 33.00
CA ASP A 60 15.28 -18.94 33.11
C ASP A 60 14.65 -19.65 31.90
N LEU A 61 15.36 -19.73 30.77
CA LEU A 61 14.86 -20.26 29.50
C LEU A 61 14.94 -21.79 29.47
N THR A 62 14.16 -22.43 30.35
CA THR A 62 14.06 -23.88 30.45
C THR A 62 12.65 -24.32 30.81
N SER A 63 12.12 -25.34 30.13
CA SER A 63 10.84 -25.98 30.47
C SER A 63 10.80 -27.41 29.96
N SER A 64 9.95 -28.24 30.56
CA SER A 64 9.64 -29.59 30.10
C SER A 64 8.73 -29.62 28.87
N ASP A 65 8.13 -28.48 28.51
CA ASP A 65 7.15 -28.44 27.43
C ASP A 65 7.79 -28.07 26.09
N ARG A 66 7.28 -28.68 25.01
CA ARG A 66 7.71 -28.38 23.64
C ARG A 66 7.14 -27.06 23.14
N LEU A 67 7.90 -26.39 22.29
CA LEU A 67 7.55 -25.14 21.61
C LEU A 67 7.13 -25.42 20.17
N ALA A 68 5.88 -25.11 19.84
CA ALA A 68 5.36 -25.18 18.47
C ALA A 68 5.69 -23.89 17.72
N LEU A 69 6.72 -23.92 16.87
CA LEU A 69 7.18 -22.73 16.14
C LEU A 69 6.58 -22.63 14.73
N LEU A 70 6.60 -23.72 13.97
CA LEU A 70 6.10 -23.80 12.60
C LEU A 70 5.44 -25.15 12.37
N ARG A 71 4.35 -25.16 11.60
CA ARG A 71 3.68 -26.38 11.15
C ARG A 71 4.25 -26.80 9.80
N PRO A 72 4.72 -28.04 9.62
CA PRO A 72 5.14 -28.53 8.30
C PRO A 72 3.99 -28.44 7.28
N LEU A 73 4.32 -28.10 6.04
CA LEU A 73 3.40 -28.04 4.92
C LEU A 73 3.08 -29.45 4.44
N SER A 74 1.81 -29.84 4.54
CA SER A 74 1.30 -31.13 4.06
C SER A 74 0.58 -30.96 2.72
N THR A 75 1.05 -31.69 1.72
CA THR A 75 0.39 -31.90 0.40
C THR A 75 0.58 -33.36 0.03
N ALA A 76 -0.23 -33.92 -0.88
CA ALA A 76 -0.05 -35.31 -1.33
C ALA A 76 1.40 -35.63 -1.76
N LYS A 77 2.02 -34.70 -2.51
CA LYS A 77 3.43 -34.81 -2.96
C LYS A 77 4.43 -34.76 -1.80
N GLN A 78 4.18 -33.93 -0.78
CA GLN A 78 5.06 -33.84 0.38
C GLN A 78 4.93 -35.09 1.26
N GLN A 79 3.72 -35.61 1.45
CA GLN A 79 3.49 -36.87 2.17
C GLN A 79 4.23 -38.04 1.51
N GLU A 80 4.10 -38.21 0.19
CA GLU A 80 4.81 -39.25 -0.56
C GLU A 80 6.35 -39.13 -0.40
N ARG A 81 6.88 -37.91 -0.46
CA ARG A 81 8.31 -37.64 -0.31
C ARG A 81 8.83 -37.93 1.10
N GLN A 82 8.06 -37.59 2.13
CA GLN A 82 8.46 -37.89 3.51
C GLN A 82 8.35 -39.38 3.82
N ALA A 83 7.32 -40.07 3.29
CA ALA A 83 7.19 -41.52 3.40
C ALA A 83 8.41 -42.24 2.78
N LYS A 84 8.90 -41.77 1.62
CA LYS A 84 10.16 -42.26 1.00
C LYS A 84 11.40 -42.03 1.86
N LYS A 85 11.38 -41.06 2.79
CA LYS A 85 12.45 -40.79 3.75
C LYS A 85 12.22 -41.49 5.10
N GLY A 86 11.24 -42.38 5.20
CA GLY A 86 10.88 -43.08 6.44
C GLY A 86 10.27 -42.18 7.52
N ARG A 87 9.77 -41.00 7.15
CA ARG A 87 9.15 -40.04 8.09
C ARG A 87 7.64 -40.03 7.88
N SER A 88 6.88 -40.04 8.98
CA SER A 88 5.42 -39.89 8.97
C SER A 88 5.01 -38.53 9.52
N PHE A 89 3.92 -37.98 8.99
CA PHE A 89 3.27 -36.78 9.52
C PHE A 89 2.24 -37.10 10.62
N SER A 90 2.00 -38.38 10.93
CA SER A 90 0.93 -38.81 11.85
C SER A 90 1.07 -38.33 13.30
N GLU A 91 2.28 -37.98 13.73
CA GLU A 91 2.58 -37.54 15.11
C GLU A 91 2.90 -36.03 15.20
N VAL A 92 2.73 -35.29 14.10
CA VAL A 92 3.10 -33.88 14.01
C VAL A 92 1.90 -33.03 13.61
N GLU A 93 1.71 -31.89 14.28
CA GLU A 93 0.73 -30.91 13.84
C GLU A 93 1.14 -30.32 12.49
N ILE A 94 0.34 -30.58 11.46
CA ILE A 94 0.60 -30.16 10.08
C ILE A 94 -0.28 -28.98 9.67
N PHE A 95 0.18 -28.26 8.64
CA PHE A 95 -0.67 -27.38 7.85
C PHE A 95 -1.23 -28.17 6.66
N ASP A 96 -2.52 -28.53 6.74
CA ASP A 96 -3.22 -29.21 5.65
C ASP A 96 -3.56 -28.21 4.54
N TYR A 97 -2.71 -28.17 3.51
CA TYR A 97 -2.84 -27.20 2.43
C TYR A 97 -4.11 -27.39 1.59
N GLU A 98 -4.53 -28.63 1.38
CA GLU A 98 -5.66 -28.96 0.51
C GLU A 98 -6.98 -28.63 1.22
N ALA A 99 -7.08 -28.94 2.52
CA ALA A 99 -8.24 -28.56 3.33
C ALA A 99 -8.39 -27.03 3.44
N GLU A 100 -7.29 -26.30 3.64
CA GLU A 100 -7.32 -24.83 3.72
C GLU A 100 -7.63 -24.18 2.36
N GLN A 101 -7.18 -24.77 1.25
CA GLN A 101 -7.62 -24.34 -0.08
C GLN A 101 -9.12 -24.54 -0.29
N GLU A 102 -9.69 -25.63 0.21
CA GLU A 102 -11.13 -25.88 0.09
C GLU A 102 -11.95 -24.87 0.91
N LYS A 103 -11.51 -24.56 2.14
CA LYS A 103 -12.10 -23.45 2.94
C LYS A 103 -12.05 -22.11 2.18
N GLN A 104 -10.94 -21.81 1.50
CA GLN A 104 -10.83 -20.60 0.68
C GLN A 104 -11.84 -20.58 -0.49
N ARG A 105 -12.08 -21.73 -1.14
CA ARG A 105 -13.10 -21.83 -2.21
C ARG A 105 -14.51 -21.63 -1.66
N GLN A 106 -14.82 -22.26 -0.52
CA GLN A 106 -16.11 -22.11 0.15
C GLN A 106 -16.35 -20.65 0.57
N LEU A 107 -15.34 -20.00 1.17
CA LEU A 107 -15.38 -18.59 1.52
C LEU A 107 -15.66 -17.72 0.28
N GLN A 108 -14.99 -17.96 -0.84
CA GLN A 108 -15.23 -17.22 -2.08
C GLN A 108 -16.67 -17.41 -2.60
N ALA A 109 -17.20 -18.64 -2.51
CA ALA A 109 -18.57 -18.93 -2.91
C ALA A 109 -19.61 -18.24 -2.01
N GLN A 110 -19.36 -18.16 -0.70
CA GLN A 110 -20.22 -17.42 0.24
C GLN A 110 -20.15 -15.91 -0.01
N LEU A 111 -18.94 -15.35 -0.16
CA LEU A 111 -18.75 -13.93 -0.46
C LEU A 111 -19.37 -13.52 -1.80
N ALA A 112 -19.43 -14.41 -2.78
CA ALA A 112 -20.06 -14.13 -4.08
C ALA A 112 -21.59 -13.91 -3.97
N LYS A 113 -22.23 -14.40 -2.89
CA LYS A 113 -23.66 -14.17 -2.61
C LYS A 113 -23.93 -12.77 -2.04
N LEU A 114 -22.91 -12.09 -1.52
CA LEU A 114 -23.04 -10.75 -0.98
C LEU A 114 -22.93 -9.68 -2.09
N PRO A 115 -23.65 -8.56 -1.97
CA PRO A 115 -23.44 -7.38 -2.80
C PRO A 115 -21.97 -6.95 -2.83
N PRO A 116 -21.45 -6.42 -3.96
CA PRO A 116 -20.06 -5.98 -4.10
C PRO A 116 -19.57 -5.05 -2.98
N GLU A 117 -20.43 -4.16 -2.50
CA GLU A 117 -20.13 -3.20 -1.44
C GLU A 117 -19.81 -3.89 -0.11
N LYS A 118 -20.60 -4.91 0.25
CA LYS A 118 -20.45 -5.72 1.47
C LYS A 118 -19.25 -6.67 1.45
N ARG A 119 -18.61 -6.88 0.29
CA ARG A 119 -17.42 -7.73 0.15
C ARG A 119 -16.16 -6.97 -0.27
N SER A 120 -16.22 -5.64 -0.23
CA SER A 120 -15.11 -4.74 -0.60
C SER A 120 -13.98 -4.74 0.45
N PRO A 121 -12.78 -4.24 0.10
CA PRO A 121 -11.72 -4.02 1.08
C PRO A 121 -12.16 -3.12 2.25
N LYS A 122 -13.00 -2.11 1.99
CA LYS A 122 -13.56 -1.22 3.02
C LYS A 122 -14.49 -1.97 3.97
N ALA A 123 -15.34 -2.85 3.44
CA ALA A 123 -16.17 -3.72 4.26
C ALA A 123 -15.34 -4.69 5.10
N ARG A 124 -14.21 -5.20 4.60
CA ARG A 124 -13.31 -6.06 5.41
C ARG A 124 -12.57 -5.31 6.51
N LEU A 125 -12.29 -4.03 6.31
CA LEU A 125 -11.65 -3.18 7.31
C LEU A 125 -12.59 -2.93 8.51
N ASN A 126 -13.89 -2.80 8.24
CA ASN A 126 -14.94 -2.61 9.24
C ASN A 126 -16.11 -3.58 8.93
N PRO A 127 -15.96 -4.87 9.28
CA PRO A 127 -16.90 -5.91 8.88
C PRO A 127 -18.24 -5.75 9.60
N THR A 128 -19.32 -5.91 8.83
CA THR A 128 -20.65 -6.11 9.41
C THR A 128 -20.70 -7.46 10.14
N PRO A 129 -21.63 -7.67 11.09
CA PRO A 129 -21.76 -8.96 11.78
C PRO A 129 -21.90 -10.15 10.82
N GLU A 130 -22.70 -9.98 9.75
CA GLU A 130 -22.87 -10.95 8.67
C GLU A 130 -21.54 -11.31 7.98
N LEU A 131 -20.73 -10.30 7.63
CA LEU A 131 -19.43 -10.53 6.98
C LEU A 131 -18.44 -11.17 7.97
N GLN A 132 -18.46 -10.75 9.23
CA GLN A 132 -17.58 -11.29 10.26
C GLN A 132 -17.83 -12.79 10.49
N GLU A 133 -19.09 -13.22 10.50
CA GLU A 133 -19.45 -14.64 10.60
C GLU A 133 -18.91 -15.45 9.42
N ILE A 134 -19.09 -14.95 8.19
CA ILE A 134 -18.55 -15.59 6.97
C ILE A 134 -17.02 -15.68 7.03
N LEU A 135 -16.34 -14.59 7.41
CA LEU A 135 -14.88 -14.54 7.50
C LEU A 135 -14.33 -15.46 8.60
N SER A 136 -15.07 -15.66 9.69
CA SER A 136 -14.66 -16.53 10.81
C SER A 136 -14.56 -18.01 10.41
N ASN A 137 -15.32 -18.41 9.39
CA ASN A 137 -15.28 -19.74 8.78
C ASN A 137 -14.27 -19.85 7.62
N GLY A 138 -13.49 -18.79 7.37
CA GLY A 138 -12.49 -18.74 6.33
C GLY A 138 -11.27 -19.64 6.60
N PRO A 139 -10.34 -19.73 5.64
CA PRO A 139 -9.09 -20.45 5.86
C PRO A 139 -8.20 -19.74 6.88
N SER A 140 -7.19 -20.47 7.36
CA SER A 140 -6.11 -19.93 8.18
C SER A 140 -5.51 -18.67 7.53
N PRO A 141 -5.24 -17.60 8.31
CA PRO A 141 -4.55 -16.41 7.84
C PRO A 141 -3.16 -16.70 7.22
N GLU A 142 -2.58 -17.86 7.52
CA GLU A 142 -1.27 -18.29 7.01
C GLU A 142 -1.34 -18.89 5.59
N LEU A 143 -2.53 -19.14 5.02
CA LEU A 143 -2.68 -19.85 3.73
C LEU A 143 -1.85 -19.24 2.59
N GLU A 144 -1.84 -17.92 2.44
CA GLU A 144 -1.07 -17.26 1.38
C GLU A 144 0.46 -17.40 1.58
N HIS A 145 0.94 -17.52 2.81
CA HIS A 145 2.35 -17.81 3.11
C HIS A 145 2.72 -19.24 2.69
N TYR A 146 1.90 -20.23 3.06
CA TYR A 146 2.11 -21.62 2.65
C TYR A 146 1.98 -21.80 1.13
N LYS A 147 1.09 -21.06 0.48
CA LYS A 147 0.99 -21.00 -0.99
C LYS A 147 2.26 -20.42 -1.61
N ALA A 148 2.84 -19.36 -1.04
CA ALA A 148 4.12 -18.84 -1.50
C ALA A 148 5.25 -19.89 -1.34
N ILE A 149 5.33 -20.57 -0.19
CA ILE A 149 6.30 -21.65 0.06
C ILE A 149 6.15 -22.78 -0.98
N ASN A 150 4.91 -23.19 -1.27
CA ASN A 150 4.63 -24.26 -2.22
C ASN A 150 5.00 -23.86 -3.65
N VAL A 151 4.50 -22.70 -4.10
CA VAL A 151 4.63 -22.28 -5.50
C VAL A 151 6.05 -21.80 -5.84
N MET A 152 6.78 -21.23 -4.88
CA MET A 152 8.21 -20.90 -5.02
C MET A 152 9.12 -22.12 -4.95
N LYS A 153 8.57 -23.34 -4.82
CA LYS A 153 9.31 -24.61 -4.70
C LYS A 153 10.25 -24.63 -3.48
N VAL A 154 9.84 -23.96 -2.41
CA VAL A 154 10.58 -23.86 -1.13
C VAL A 154 10.12 -24.92 -0.11
N ALA A 155 9.00 -25.59 -0.38
CA ALA A 155 8.37 -26.56 0.51
C ALA A 155 9.32 -27.63 1.08
N ASP A 156 10.25 -28.16 0.28
CA ASP A 156 11.19 -29.18 0.76
C ASP A 156 12.14 -28.63 1.85
N THR A 157 12.75 -27.46 1.60
CA THR A 157 13.64 -26.79 2.56
C THR A 157 12.87 -26.34 3.80
N PHE A 158 11.68 -25.76 3.62
CA PHE A 158 10.81 -25.38 4.73
C PHE A 158 10.45 -26.57 5.62
N ASN A 159 9.98 -27.68 5.02
CA ASN A 159 9.61 -28.88 5.76
C ASN A 159 10.80 -29.54 6.43
N GLU A 160 11.99 -29.52 5.83
CA GLU A 160 13.21 -30.03 6.47
C GLU A 160 13.51 -29.28 7.78
N LEU A 161 13.42 -27.95 7.79
CA LEU A 161 13.64 -27.14 8.98
C LEU A 161 12.54 -27.35 10.03
N ALA A 162 11.27 -27.30 9.62
CA ALA A 162 10.13 -27.47 10.54
C ALA A 162 10.13 -28.86 11.18
N LEU A 163 10.34 -29.93 10.39
CA LEU A 163 10.42 -31.30 10.92
C LEU A 163 11.65 -31.50 11.80
N ARG A 164 12.79 -30.88 11.47
CA ARG A 164 13.97 -30.91 12.35
C ARG A 164 13.65 -30.32 13.71
N TRP A 165 13.00 -29.15 13.77
CA TRP A 165 12.59 -28.54 15.03
C TRP A 165 11.62 -29.40 15.84
N VAL A 166 10.58 -29.94 15.19
CA VAL A 166 9.57 -30.79 15.85
C VAL A 166 10.16 -32.10 16.38
N SER A 167 11.20 -32.63 15.70
CA SER A 167 11.87 -33.86 16.14
C SER A 167 12.73 -33.70 17.40
N LEU A 168 13.05 -32.46 17.79
CA LEU A 168 13.80 -32.19 19.02
C LEU A 168 12.92 -32.45 20.26
N SER A 169 13.53 -32.98 21.31
CA SER A 169 12.89 -33.02 22.64
C SER A 169 12.69 -31.60 23.20
N ALA A 170 11.88 -31.45 24.25
CA ALA A 170 11.68 -30.16 24.89
C ALA A 170 13.02 -29.55 25.35
N GLU A 171 13.84 -30.31 26.08
CA GLU A 171 15.17 -29.89 26.53
C GLU A 171 16.04 -29.41 25.36
N GLN A 172 15.99 -30.12 24.24
CA GLN A 172 16.77 -29.78 23.05
C GLN A 172 16.27 -28.49 22.36
N GLN A 173 14.97 -28.26 22.34
CA GLN A 173 14.39 -27.00 21.84
C GLN A 173 14.78 -25.83 22.75
N TRP A 174 14.71 -26.01 24.07
CA TRP A 174 15.12 -24.97 25.04
C TRP A 174 16.62 -24.70 25.02
N PHE A 175 17.47 -25.68 24.70
CA PHE A 175 18.87 -25.44 24.37
C PHE A 175 19.03 -24.53 23.14
N ALA A 176 18.32 -24.82 22.05
CA ALA A 176 18.36 -23.99 20.84
C ALA A 176 17.88 -22.55 21.11
N VAL A 177 16.84 -22.39 21.94
CA VAL A 177 16.36 -21.08 22.42
C VAL A 177 17.45 -20.33 23.18
N ARG A 178 18.11 -20.97 24.15
CA ARG A 178 19.22 -20.36 24.92
C ARG A 178 20.40 -19.96 24.03
N LEU A 179 20.72 -20.80 23.04
CA LEU A 179 21.76 -20.49 22.07
C LEU A 179 21.45 -19.23 21.26
N LEU A 180 20.21 -19.10 20.75
CA LEU A 180 19.75 -17.90 20.04
C LEU A 180 19.69 -16.67 20.97
N PHE A 181 19.18 -16.85 22.19
CA PHE A 181 19.16 -15.79 23.20
C PHE A 181 20.56 -15.25 23.46
N ARG A 182 21.55 -16.13 23.66
CA ARG A 182 22.95 -15.74 23.86
C ARG A 182 23.53 -15.03 22.64
N LEU A 183 23.30 -15.57 21.44
CA LEU A 183 23.76 -14.97 20.17
C LEU A 183 23.29 -13.52 20.03
N PHE A 184 22.05 -13.25 20.41
CA PHE A 184 21.44 -11.93 20.29
C PHE A 184 21.53 -11.08 21.57
N SER A 185 22.11 -11.59 22.67
CA SER A 185 22.30 -10.80 23.89
C SER A 185 23.41 -9.75 23.76
N ALA A 186 24.26 -9.86 22.73
CA ALA A 186 25.35 -8.93 22.45
C ALA A 186 25.10 -8.15 21.14
N PRO A 187 25.54 -6.89 21.04
CA PRO A 187 25.41 -6.09 19.82
C PRO A 187 26.11 -6.66 18.59
N LEU A 188 27.13 -7.51 18.76
CA LEU A 188 27.81 -8.22 17.68
C LEU A 188 27.36 -9.68 17.71
N ASN A 189 26.56 -10.08 16.72
CA ASN A 189 26.03 -11.44 16.63
C ASN A 189 27.08 -12.39 16.03
N ASP A 190 27.84 -13.10 16.88
CA ASP A 190 28.81 -14.11 16.46
C ASP A 190 28.10 -15.42 16.01
N VAL A 191 27.62 -15.40 14.77
CA VAL A 191 26.90 -16.53 14.17
C VAL A 191 27.81 -17.76 14.01
N GLU A 192 29.11 -17.57 13.77
CA GLU A 192 30.07 -18.67 13.61
C GLU A 192 30.26 -19.42 14.92
N GLN A 193 30.43 -18.70 16.03
CA GLN A 193 30.52 -19.32 17.36
C GLN A 193 29.23 -20.04 17.73
N ALA A 194 28.06 -19.49 17.40
CA ALA A 194 26.78 -20.14 17.64
C ALA A 194 26.63 -21.44 16.84
N GLN A 195 27.08 -21.45 15.56
CA GLN A 195 27.12 -22.66 14.74
C GLN A 195 28.01 -23.73 15.37
N HIS A 196 29.25 -23.40 15.76
CA HIS A 196 30.15 -24.35 16.40
C HIS A 196 29.61 -24.90 17.73
N THR A 197 28.95 -24.04 18.52
CA THR A 197 28.31 -24.46 19.77
C THR A 197 27.19 -25.47 19.51
N TRP A 198 26.36 -25.22 18.48
CA TRP A 198 25.33 -26.16 18.05
C TRP A 198 25.94 -27.49 17.56
N GLU A 199 26.95 -27.44 16.69
CA GLU A 199 27.57 -28.64 16.11
C GLU A 199 28.14 -29.57 17.18
N LYS A 200 28.86 -28.98 18.15
CA LYS A 200 29.45 -29.71 19.27
C LYS A 200 28.36 -30.37 20.11
N TRP A 201 27.39 -29.59 20.58
CA TRP A 201 26.32 -30.10 21.43
C TRP A 201 25.42 -31.10 20.71
N ALA A 202 25.08 -30.87 19.45
CA ALA A 202 24.28 -31.80 18.65
C ALA A 202 24.97 -33.16 18.49
N LYS A 203 26.30 -33.17 18.31
CA LYS A 203 27.09 -34.41 18.26
C LYS A 203 27.05 -35.16 19.59
N GLU A 204 27.17 -34.46 20.71
CA GLU A 204 27.08 -35.04 22.06
C GLU A 204 25.69 -35.64 22.35
N GLN A 205 24.64 -35.07 21.77
CA GLN A 205 23.25 -35.52 21.90
C GLN A 205 22.84 -36.58 20.87
N GLY A 206 23.76 -37.05 20.01
CA GLY A 206 23.45 -38.00 18.93
C GLY A 206 22.51 -37.45 17.84
N LEU A 207 22.41 -36.12 17.72
CA LEU A 207 21.61 -35.42 16.72
C LEU A 207 22.42 -35.16 15.43
N SER A 208 21.74 -34.75 14.37
CA SER A 208 22.41 -34.25 13.17
C SER A 208 23.21 -32.98 13.49
N SER A 209 24.53 -33.06 13.36
CA SER A 209 25.45 -31.96 13.58
C SER A 209 25.45 -30.92 12.45
N LYS A 210 24.78 -31.18 11.31
CA LYS A 210 24.76 -30.23 10.17
C LYS A 210 24.16 -28.89 10.60
N ALA A 211 24.97 -27.85 10.81
CA ALA A 211 24.50 -26.52 11.22
C ALA A 211 23.94 -25.70 10.05
N GLN A 212 24.35 -26.01 8.83
CA GLN A 212 23.99 -25.20 7.66
C GLN A 212 22.73 -25.70 6.95
N ALA A 213 21.94 -24.75 6.43
CA ALA A 213 20.77 -24.98 5.60
C ALA A 213 20.76 -23.99 4.42
N THR A 214 20.13 -24.39 3.32
CA THR A 214 20.02 -23.55 2.12
C THR A 214 19.24 -22.27 2.41
N ALA A 215 19.85 -21.11 2.16
CA ALA A 215 19.22 -19.80 2.26
C ALA A 215 18.34 -19.53 1.03
N VAL A 216 17.02 -19.71 1.19
CA VAL A 216 16.07 -19.59 0.08
C VAL A 216 15.76 -18.14 -0.27
N GLN A 217 15.57 -17.86 -1.57
CA GLN A 217 15.30 -16.51 -2.08
C GLN A 217 14.03 -15.90 -1.51
N LEU A 218 13.05 -16.72 -1.13
CA LEU A 218 11.81 -16.28 -0.50
C LEU A 218 12.06 -15.48 0.79
N LEU A 219 13.10 -15.84 1.55
CA LEU A 219 13.48 -15.18 2.80
C LEU A 219 14.70 -14.27 2.63
N ASN A 220 15.58 -14.60 1.69
CA ASN A 220 16.86 -13.93 1.45
C ASN A 220 16.89 -13.48 -0.02
N PRO A 221 16.28 -12.34 -0.39
CA PRO A 221 16.07 -11.98 -1.79
C PRO A 221 17.39 -11.78 -2.57
N THR A 222 18.50 -11.51 -1.88
CA THR A 222 19.84 -11.44 -2.46
C THR A 222 20.50 -12.80 -2.71
N SER A 223 19.95 -13.92 -2.20
CA SER A 223 20.50 -15.27 -2.40
C SER A 223 20.28 -15.85 -3.81
N GLY A 224 19.91 -14.99 -4.76
CA GLY A 224 19.78 -15.26 -6.19
C GLY A 224 20.99 -15.96 -6.81
N LYS A 225 20.77 -17.02 -7.62
CA LYS A 225 21.83 -17.60 -8.44
C LYS A 225 22.34 -16.54 -9.41
N GLY A 226 23.61 -16.16 -9.31
CA GLY A 226 24.26 -15.14 -10.17
C GLY A 226 24.63 -13.82 -9.48
N ALA A 227 24.12 -13.53 -8.27
CA ALA A 227 24.44 -12.31 -7.52
C ALA A 227 25.59 -12.49 -6.50
N ASN A 228 25.92 -13.73 -6.13
CA ASN A 228 26.71 -14.04 -4.92
C ASN A 228 28.23 -14.19 -5.11
N ALA A 229 28.81 -13.56 -6.13
CA ALA A 229 30.26 -13.52 -6.26
C ALA A 229 30.78 -12.14 -5.79
N PRO A 230 31.56 -12.06 -4.67
CA PRO A 230 32.11 -10.79 -4.15
C PRO A 230 33.01 -10.05 -5.16
N LYS A 231 33.42 -10.73 -6.24
CA LYS A 231 33.88 -10.17 -7.50
C LYS A 231 33.30 -11.00 -8.64
N SER A 232 33.03 -10.36 -9.78
CA SER A 232 32.59 -10.93 -11.07
C SER A 232 33.58 -11.93 -11.72
N ASN A 233 34.40 -12.61 -10.93
CA ASN A 233 35.50 -13.44 -11.41
C ASN A 233 35.11 -14.92 -11.56
N ARG A 234 33.97 -15.36 -11.02
CA ARG A 234 33.44 -16.73 -11.19
C ARG A 234 31.91 -16.76 -11.15
N LEU A 235 31.29 -17.35 -12.17
CA LEU A 235 29.89 -17.80 -12.15
C LEU A 235 29.80 -19.10 -11.33
N ALA A 236 30.00 -19.02 -10.00
CA ALA A 236 29.76 -20.17 -9.13
C ALA A 236 28.26 -20.28 -8.84
N VAL A 237 27.66 -21.41 -9.25
CA VAL A 237 26.21 -21.70 -9.21
C VAL A 237 25.75 -22.22 -7.82
N GLY A 238 26.55 -21.99 -6.77
CA GLY A 238 26.23 -22.43 -5.42
C GLY A 238 25.10 -21.60 -4.80
N GLY A 239 24.15 -22.26 -4.13
CA GLY A 239 23.22 -21.56 -3.24
C GLY A 239 23.95 -21.06 -1.99
N LEU A 240 23.50 -19.95 -1.41
CA LEU A 240 24.00 -19.52 -0.10
C LEU A 240 23.52 -20.50 0.97
N GLU A 241 24.39 -20.82 1.91
CA GLU A 241 24.05 -21.59 3.11
C GLU A 241 24.11 -20.67 4.33
N ASN A 242 23.15 -20.82 5.24
CA ASN A 242 23.03 -20.06 6.48
C ASN A 242 22.82 -21.01 7.66
N PHE A 243 23.00 -20.48 8.88
CA PHE A 243 22.69 -21.25 10.09
C PHE A 243 21.21 -21.64 10.11
N TRP A 244 20.92 -22.94 10.24
CA TRP A 244 19.56 -23.48 10.08
C TRP A 244 18.56 -22.90 11.09
N LEU A 245 19.00 -22.58 12.32
CA LEU A 245 18.13 -21.92 13.32
C LEU A 245 17.72 -20.52 12.87
N LEU A 246 18.61 -19.76 12.22
CA LEU A 246 18.27 -18.44 11.70
C LEU A 246 17.27 -18.52 10.55
N GLU A 247 17.43 -19.48 9.64
CA GLU A 247 16.46 -19.70 8.56
C GLU A 247 15.10 -20.17 9.09
N LEU A 248 15.08 -21.02 10.12
CA LEU A 248 13.84 -21.42 10.80
C LEU A 248 13.13 -20.20 11.42
N VAL A 249 13.87 -19.35 12.13
CA VAL A 249 13.33 -18.14 12.75
C VAL A 249 12.85 -17.13 11.70
N LYS A 250 13.57 -16.96 10.59
CA LYS A 250 13.11 -16.13 9.46
C LYS A 250 11.81 -16.64 8.85
N PHE A 251 11.61 -17.95 8.73
CA PHE A 251 10.30 -18.49 8.31
C PHE A 251 9.20 -18.14 9.31
N ARG A 252 9.48 -18.12 10.62
CA ARG A 252 8.52 -17.64 11.60
C ARG A 252 8.19 -16.17 11.39
N GLY A 253 9.20 -15.32 11.19
CA GLY A 253 8.99 -13.91 10.88
C GLY A 253 8.22 -13.69 9.57
N PHE A 254 8.43 -14.55 8.57
CA PHE A 254 7.69 -14.53 7.31
C PHE A 254 6.20 -14.72 7.54
N MET A 255 5.79 -15.66 8.41
CA MET A 255 4.37 -15.86 8.74
C MET A 255 3.73 -14.65 9.44
N LEU A 256 4.53 -13.78 10.07
CA LEU A 256 4.05 -12.64 10.86
C LEU A 256 3.99 -11.37 10.01
N GLY A 257 5.14 -10.98 9.47
CA GLY A 257 5.36 -9.66 8.86
C GLY A 257 5.35 -9.61 7.35
N ALA A 258 5.19 -10.74 6.66
CA ALA A 258 5.15 -10.75 5.19
C ALA A 258 3.72 -10.70 4.63
N ALA A 259 3.62 -10.27 3.38
CA ALA A 259 2.43 -10.34 2.55
C ALA A 259 2.86 -10.76 1.13
N PRO A 260 2.86 -12.07 0.83
CA PRO A 260 3.20 -12.58 -0.49
C PRO A 260 2.01 -12.51 -1.45
N TYR A 261 2.25 -12.06 -2.68
CA TYR A 261 1.24 -11.95 -3.74
C TYR A 261 1.72 -12.57 -5.06
N THR A 262 0.80 -13.23 -5.76
CA THR A 262 0.95 -13.51 -7.20
C THR A 262 0.24 -12.41 -7.97
N LEU A 263 0.97 -11.71 -8.84
CA LEU A 263 0.49 -10.50 -9.50
C LEU A 263 -0.57 -10.80 -10.57
N SER A 264 -1.58 -9.93 -10.65
CA SER A 264 -2.66 -10.04 -11.63
C SER A 264 -2.14 -9.94 -13.06
N GLY A 265 -2.64 -10.80 -13.95
CA GLY A 265 -2.24 -10.83 -15.37
C GLY A 265 -0.89 -11.48 -15.65
N SER A 266 -0.20 -12.02 -14.64
CA SER A 266 1.08 -12.73 -14.82
C SER A 266 1.22 -13.86 -13.79
N LYS A 267 2.32 -14.63 -13.89
CA LYS A 267 2.74 -15.59 -12.85
C LYS A 267 3.82 -15.01 -11.95
N ASP A 268 4.17 -13.74 -12.15
CA ASP A 268 5.16 -13.02 -11.37
C ASP A 268 4.66 -12.81 -9.92
N ARG A 269 5.59 -12.57 -9.00
CA ARG A 269 5.28 -12.45 -7.57
C ARG A 269 5.92 -11.25 -6.93
N LYS A 270 5.29 -10.75 -5.87
CA LYS A 270 5.90 -9.80 -4.95
C LYS A 270 5.74 -10.28 -3.52
N THR A 271 6.73 -10.01 -2.70
CA THR A 271 6.63 -10.20 -1.25
C THR A 271 6.90 -8.86 -0.60
N PHE A 272 5.92 -8.36 0.15
CA PHE A 272 6.05 -7.17 0.98
C PHE A 272 6.35 -7.61 2.40
N VAL A 273 7.30 -6.98 3.07
CA VAL A 273 7.63 -7.22 4.48
C VAL A 273 7.59 -5.90 5.21
N VAL A 274 6.84 -5.84 6.30
CA VAL A 274 6.71 -4.62 7.11
C VAL A 274 8.03 -4.23 7.75
N LEU A 275 8.34 -2.93 7.75
CA LEU A 275 9.50 -2.36 8.39
C LEU A 275 9.11 -1.76 9.75
N PRO A 276 9.36 -2.45 10.88
CA PRO A 276 9.00 -1.93 12.19
C PRO A 276 9.93 -0.77 12.57
N GLU A 277 9.38 0.24 13.26
CA GLU A 277 10.15 1.38 13.77
C GLU A 277 10.29 1.32 15.30
N ARG A 278 9.18 1.45 16.03
CA ARG A 278 9.04 1.24 17.48
C ARG A 278 7.63 0.75 17.78
N VAL A 279 7.47 -0.57 17.86
CA VAL A 279 6.14 -1.18 17.91
C VAL A 279 6.12 -2.44 18.75
N GLU A 280 5.02 -2.64 19.46
CA GLU A 280 4.68 -3.91 20.08
C GLU A 280 4.39 -4.98 19.03
N LEU A 281 4.93 -6.19 19.21
CA LEU A 281 4.77 -7.30 18.26
C LEU A 281 3.30 -7.64 17.97
N GLU A 282 2.42 -7.63 18.98
CA GLU A 282 1.00 -7.95 18.80
C GLU A 282 0.27 -6.89 17.98
N THR A 283 0.57 -5.61 18.24
CA THR A 283 0.08 -4.49 17.43
C THR A 283 0.51 -4.64 15.98
N LEU A 284 1.79 -4.90 15.72
CA LEU A 284 2.29 -5.12 14.37
C LEU A 284 1.64 -6.34 13.68
N ARG A 285 1.42 -7.43 14.43
CA ARG A 285 0.74 -8.63 13.91
C ARG A 285 -0.70 -8.32 13.50
N ALA A 286 -1.42 -7.55 14.30
CA ALA A 286 -2.79 -7.13 14.01
C ALA A 286 -2.84 -6.23 12.76
N ILE A 287 -1.94 -5.26 12.65
CA ILE A 287 -1.80 -4.40 11.46
C ILE A 287 -1.54 -5.25 10.21
N MET A 288 -0.58 -6.18 10.26
CA MET A 288 -0.25 -7.00 9.11
C MET A 288 -1.33 -8.00 8.73
N GLN A 289 -2.09 -8.51 9.70
CA GLN A 289 -3.27 -9.33 9.41
C GLN A 289 -4.32 -8.51 8.65
N LYS A 290 -4.68 -7.32 9.16
CA LYS A 290 -5.63 -6.43 8.48
C LYS A 290 -5.16 -5.99 7.11
N PHE A 291 -3.87 -5.69 6.96
CA PHE A 291 -3.27 -5.36 5.67
C PHE A 291 -3.48 -6.47 4.64
N ARG A 292 -3.19 -7.73 4.99
CA ARG A 292 -3.39 -8.89 4.10
C ARG A 292 -4.86 -9.11 3.74
N GLU A 293 -5.80 -8.79 4.63
CA GLU A 293 -7.24 -8.93 4.37
C GLU A 293 -7.75 -7.96 3.29
N ILE A 294 -7.18 -6.75 3.21
CA ILE A 294 -7.66 -5.66 2.36
C ILE A 294 -6.78 -5.34 1.14
N CYS A 295 -5.48 -5.66 1.19
CA CYS A 295 -4.56 -5.45 0.08
C CYS A 295 -4.65 -6.66 -0.86
N TRP A 296 -5.43 -6.51 -1.93
CA TRP A 296 -5.63 -7.55 -2.94
C TRP A 296 -4.62 -7.43 -4.07
N SER A 297 -4.40 -8.53 -4.78
CA SER A 297 -3.43 -8.59 -5.86
C SER A 297 -3.81 -7.73 -7.07
N SER A 298 -2.82 -7.05 -7.62
CA SER A 298 -2.89 -6.21 -8.80
C SER A 298 -1.67 -6.43 -9.70
N THR A 299 -1.54 -5.62 -10.75
CA THR A 299 -0.36 -5.60 -11.63
C THR A 299 0.88 -5.10 -10.89
N ALA A 300 2.07 -5.28 -11.46
CA ALA A 300 3.33 -5.05 -10.75
C ALA A 300 3.46 -3.64 -10.14
N ILE A 301 3.24 -2.57 -10.91
CA ILE A 301 3.41 -1.19 -10.42
C ILE A 301 2.22 -0.78 -9.56
N LYS A 302 1.00 -1.15 -9.99
CA LYS A 302 -0.22 -0.85 -9.24
C LYS A 302 -0.23 -1.51 -7.86
N GLN A 303 0.33 -2.72 -7.73
CA GLN A 303 0.46 -3.40 -6.44
C GLN A 303 1.32 -2.61 -5.45
N ASP A 304 2.40 -1.98 -5.90
CA ASP A 304 3.28 -1.17 -5.03
C ASP A 304 2.52 0.04 -4.48
N ILE A 305 1.79 0.72 -5.36
CA ILE A 305 0.96 1.88 -5.00
C ILE A 305 -0.14 1.47 -4.02
N LEU A 306 -0.87 0.41 -4.34
CA LEU A 306 -1.96 -0.08 -3.50
C LEU A 306 -1.45 -0.61 -2.16
N ALA A 307 -0.27 -1.22 -2.10
CA ALA A 307 0.33 -1.66 -0.84
C ALA A 307 0.59 -0.46 0.10
N ALA A 308 1.20 0.62 -0.40
CA ALA A 308 1.43 1.83 0.39
C ALA A 308 0.12 2.45 0.89
N LEU A 309 -0.86 2.65 0.00
CA LEU A 309 -2.13 3.28 0.34
C LEU A 309 -2.97 2.42 1.29
N ARG A 310 -2.99 1.09 1.09
CA ARG A 310 -3.73 0.16 1.97
C ARG A 310 -3.07 0.04 3.34
N LEU A 311 -1.74 0.04 3.42
CA LEU A 311 -1.06 0.08 4.71
C LEU A 311 -1.40 1.36 5.48
N ALA A 312 -1.37 2.52 4.80
CA ALA A 312 -1.80 3.78 5.39
C ALA A 312 -3.25 3.72 5.89
N GLN A 313 -4.18 3.12 5.12
CA GLN A 313 -5.56 2.93 5.58
C GLN A 313 -5.67 2.06 6.84
N VAL A 314 -4.90 0.98 6.94
CA VAL A 314 -4.90 0.14 8.15
C VAL A 314 -4.41 0.92 9.36
N LEU A 315 -3.35 1.71 9.22
CA LEU A 315 -2.80 2.53 10.29
C LEU A 315 -3.78 3.64 10.74
N VAL A 316 -4.40 4.34 9.79
CA VAL A 316 -5.41 5.36 10.07
C VAL A 316 -6.64 4.75 10.75
N ASN A 317 -7.09 3.59 10.29
CA ASN A 317 -8.21 2.88 10.92
C ASN A 317 -7.89 2.37 12.32
N HIS A 318 -6.66 1.90 12.54
CA HIS A 318 -6.18 1.53 13.87
C HIS A 318 -6.21 2.73 14.83
N ARG A 319 -5.65 3.88 14.42
CA ARG A 319 -5.69 5.13 15.20
C ARG A 319 -7.11 5.61 15.45
N ARG A 320 -7.99 5.52 14.45
CA ARG A 320 -9.41 5.85 14.61
C ARG A 320 -10.07 5.01 15.71
N ASN A 321 -9.76 3.72 15.78
CA ASN A 321 -10.31 2.83 16.78
C ASN A 321 -9.73 3.10 18.18
N GLU A 322 -8.46 3.48 18.30
CA GLU A 322 -7.86 3.94 19.57
C GLU A 322 -8.58 5.19 20.10
N LEU A 323 -8.75 6.19 19.24
CA LEU A 323 -9.42 7.45 19.58
C LEU A 323 -10.91 7.26 19.90
N ALA A 324 -11.58 6.33 19.22
CA ALA A 324 -13.00 6.04 19.48
C ALA A 324 -13.21 5.25 20.79
N SER A 325 -12.27 4.36 21.14
CA SER A 325 -12.38 3.49 22.31
C SER A 325 -12.07 4.21 23.62
N ASN A 326 -11.33 5.32 23.58
CA ASN A 326 -10.88 6.01 24.79
C ASN A 326 -11.12 7.53 24.71
N GLN A 327 -12.27 7.98 25.22
CA GLN A 327 -12.70 9.38 25.16
C GLN A 327 -11.81 10.35 25.98
N ASN A 328 -11.04 9.85 26.95
CA ASN A 328 -10.15 10.65 27.81
C ASN A 328 -8.69 10.62 27.34
N LEU A 329 -8.42 9.98 26.21
CA LEU A 329 -7.08 9.79 25.72
C LEU A 329 -6.62 11.07 25.01
N ASP A 330 -5.51 11.63 25.48
CA ASP A 330 -4.87 12.78 24.82
C ASP A 330 -4.22 12.31 23.51
N PRO A 331 -4.64 12.83 22.34
CA PRO A 331 -4.04 12.45 21.06
C PRO A 331 -2.53 12.74 20.98
N ASP A 332 -2.01 13.70 21.77
CA ASP A 332 -0.59 14.03 21.81
C ASP A 332 0.23 12.99 22.63
N GLU A 333 -0.41 12.20 23.50
CA GLU A 333 0.22 11.07 24.19
C GLU A 333 0.37 9.85 23.27
N LEU A 334 -0.38 9.79 22.17
CA LEU A 334 -0.27 8.69 21.23
C LEU A 334 1.03 8.78 20.42
N PRO A 335 1.68 7.63 20.19
CA PRO A 335 2.82 7.58 19.30
C PRO A 335 2.39 7.93 17.86
N PRO A 336 3.28 8.49 17.02
CA PRO A 336 2.95 8.79 15.64
C PRO A 336 2.75 7.50 14.83
N LEU A 337 1.94 7.52 13.77
CA LEU A 337 1.69 6.35 12.92
C LEU A 337 2.99 5.72 12.39
N VAL A 338 3.96 6.57 12.03
CA VAL A 338 5.28 6.14 11.55
C VAL A 338 6.11 5.39 12.59
N SER A 339 5.79 5.50 13.88
CA SER A 339 6.45 4.68 14.91
C SER A 339 5.98 3.22 14.83
N ILE A 340 4.81 2.92 14.28
CA ILE A 340 4.39 1.53 14.10
C ILE A 340 5.23 0.91 12.98
N THR A 341 5.27 1.59 11.84
CA THR A 341 6.06 1.21 10.67
C THR A 341 6.28 2.42 9.78
N HIS A 342 7.45 2.53 9.14
CA HIS A 342 7.70 3.55 8.13
C HIS A 342 7.41 3.08 6.69
N GLY A 343 7.12 1.78 6.47
CA GLY A 343 6.86 1.25 5.13
C GLY A 343 7.00 -0.28 4.98
N LEU A 344 7.22 -0.70 3.74
CA LEU A 344 7.36 -2.09 3.33
C LEU A 344 8.63 -2.28 2.52
N ASP A 345 9.45 -3.27 2.87
CA ASP A 345 10.44 -3.82 1.96
C ASP A 345 9.78 -4.78 0.98
N VAL A 346 10.27 -4.79 -0.26
CA VAL A 346 9.67 -5.52 -1.38
C VAL A 346 10.72 -6.28 -2.15
N ALA A 347 10.47 -7.56 -2.40
CA ALA A 347 11.14 -8.30 -3.48
C ALA A 347 10.15 -8.61 -4.61
N PHE A 348 10.59 -8.33 -5.83
CA PHE A 348 9.88 -8.68 -7.06
C PHE A 348 10.53 -9.88 -7.74
N TYR A 349 9.72 -10.90 -8.03
CA TYR A 349 10.13 -12.16 -8.63
C TYR A 349 9.47 -12.32 -10.00
N LYS A 350 10.29 -12.49 -11.04
CA LYS A 350 9.83 -12.83 -12.40
C LYS A 350 9.67 -14.35 -12.52
N ASP A 351 8.55 -14.79 -13.08
CA ASP A 351 8.38 -16.19 -13.47
C ASP A 351 9.22 -16.51 -14.72
N MET A 352 10.13 -17.48 -14.58
CA MET A 352 10.96 -18.04 -15.66
C MET A 352 10.47 -19.43 -16.07
N GLY A 353 9.22 -19.77 -15.74
CA GLY A 353 8.56 -21.04 -16.01
C GLY A 353 8.89 -22.12 -14.97
N SER A 354 10.15 -22.53 -14.90
CA SER A 354 10.59 -23.57 -13.95
C SER A 354 11.10 -23.01 -12.63
N ALA A 355 11.44 -21.73 -12.57
CA ALA A 355 11.98 -21.05 -11.40
C ALA A 355 11.56 -19.57 -11.39
N HIS A 356 11.83 -18.91 -10.27
CA HIS A 356 11.63 -17.47 -10.12
C HIS A 356 12.98 -16.77 -9.99
N ALA A 357 13.14 -15.64 -10.67
CA ALA A 357 14.33 -14.80 -10.57
C ALA A 357 13.98 -13.50 -9.85
N VAL A 358 14.81 -13.09 -8.89
CA VAL A 358 14.67 -11.79 -8.22
C VAL A 358 15.08 -10.70 -9.20
N MET A 359 14.14 -9.83 -9.54
CA MET A 359 14.35 -8.73 -10.49
C MET A 359 14.64 -7.41 -9.79
N ASN A 360 14.07 -7.22 -8.60
CA ASN A 360 14.20 -5.98 -7.84
C ASN A 360 14.03 -6.23 -6.34
N VAL A 361 14.80 -5.51 -5.54
CA VAL A 361 14.63 -5.35 -4.11
C VAL A 361 14.52 -3.84 -3.84
N SER A 362 13.44 -3.40 -3.21
CA SER A 362 13.16 -1.98 -3.00
C SER A 362 12.33 -1.75 -1.75
N THR A 363 12.34 -0.54 -1.22
CA THR A 363 11.48 -0.11 -0.12
C THR A 363 10.38 0.81 -0.62
N ILE A 364 9.19 0.70 -0.05
CA ILE A 364 8.04 1.57 -0.30
C ILE A 364 7.62 2.19 1.04
N ASN A 365 7.75 3.50 1.14
CA ASN A 365 7.42 4.23 2.37
C ASN A 365 5.92 4.52 2.47
N LEU A 366 5.48 4.88 3.67
CA LEU A 366 4.18 5.52 3.85
C LEU A 366 4.12 6.85 3.08
N PRO A 367 2.94 7.27 2.60
CA PRO A 367 2.79 8.55 1.91
C PRO A 367 3.26 9.72 2.79
N SER A 368 4.09 10.63 2.26
CA SER A 368 4.67 11.75 3.04
C SER A 368 3.65 12.73 3.60
N TRP A 369 2.53 12.88 2.89
CA TRP A 369 1.43 13.76 3.24
C TRP A 369 0.52 13.16 4.32
N LEU A 370 0.74 11.90 4.72
CA LEU A 370 0.01 11.31 5.84
C LEU A 370 0.42 12.03 7.13
N PRO A 371 -0.51 12.66 7.88
CA PRO A 371 -0.17 13.28 9.14
C PRO A 371 0.40 12.24 10.12
N PRO A 372 1.47 12.57 10.85
CA PRO A 372 2.06 11.62 11.78
C PRO A 372 1.12 11.28 12.94
N ARG A 373 0.22 12.19 13.32
CA ARG A 373 -0.75 12.00 14.42
C ARG A 373 -2.11 12.57 14.06
N PRO A 374 -3.03 11.75 13.50
CA PRO A 374 -4.43 12.13 13.44
C PRO A 374 -4.96 12.38 14.86
N ARG A 375 -5.53 13.55 15.11
CA ARG A 375 -5.93 14.03 16.44
C ARG A 375 -7.38 13.75 16.80
N SER A 376 -8.22 13.40 15.83
CA SER A 376 -9.62 13.11 16.07
C SER A 376 -10.15 12.02 15.15
N VAL A 377 -11.27 11.41 15.54
CA VAL A 377 -12.00 10.46 14.69
C VAL A 377 -12.41 11.11 13.36
N ALA A 378 -12.84 12.38 13.39
CA ALA A 378 -13.23 13.12 12.19
C ALA A 378 -12.04 13.35 11.24
N GLU A 379 -10.87 13.70 11.76
CA GLU A 379 -9.65 13.85 10.97
C GLU A 379 -9.22 12.51 10.36
N ALA A 380 -9.24 11.42 11.14
CA ALA A 380 -8.93 10.09 10.63
C ALA A 380 -9.90 9.66 9.51
N MET A 381 -11.19 9.99 9.60
CA MET A 381 -12.16 9.76 8.53
C MET A 381 -11.85 10.59 7.27
N GLN A 382 -11.47 11.86 7.42
CA GLN A 382 -11.11 12.70 6.28
C GLN A 382 -9.87 12.16 5.53
N ILE A 383 -8.90 11.61 6.27
CA ILE A 383 -7.72 10.96 5.69
C ILE A 383 -8.11 9.66 4.97
N ASP A 384 -9.00 8.85 5.55
CA ASP A 384 -9.49 7.62 4.91
C ASP A 384 -10.25 7.93 3.61
N ASP A 385 -11.09 8.97 3.59
CA ASP A 385 -11.79 9.42 2.38
C ASP A 385 -10.82 9.84 1.26
N LEU A 386 -9.73 10.52 1.63
CA LEU A 386 -8.68 10.90 0.67
C LEU A 386 -7.95 9.67 0.13
N LEU A 387 -7.58 8.72 1.01
CA LEU A 387 -6.98 7.45 0.61
C LEU A 387 -7.91 6.66 -0.33
N ASP A 388 -9.21 6.62 -0.05
CA ASP A 388 -10.20 5.97 -0.90
C ASP A 388 -10.33 6.64 -2.28
N GLU A 389 -10.27 7.97 -2.36
CA GLU A 389 -10.27 8.68 -3.65
C GLU A 389 -9.05 8.29 -4.50
N HIS A 390 -7.85 8.31 -3.89
CA HIS A 390 -6.61 7.92 -4.57
C HIS A 390 -6.65 6.45 -5.01
N ILE A 391 -7.06 5.53 -4.13
CA ILE A 391 -7.19 4.11 -4.45
C ILE A 391 -8.21 3.87 -5.58
N ALA A 392 -9.33 4.58 -5.58
CA ALA A 392 -10.35 4.45 -6.61
C ALA A 392 -9.83 4.91 -7.98
N ILE A 393 -9.03 5.98 -8.02
CA ILE A 393 -8.37 6.47 -9.24
C ILE A 393 -7.36 5.45 -9.74
N ILE A 394 -6.45 4.99 -8.88
CA ILE A 394 -5.38 4.05 -9.23
C ILE A 394 -5.94 2.73 -9.76
N ASN A 395 -6.98 2.18 -9.12
CA ASN A 395 -7.61 0.93 -9.58
C ASN A 395 -8.13 1.05 -11.02
N ARG A 396 -8.60 2.23 -11.42
CA ARG A 396 -9.22 2.51 -12.72
C ARG A 396 -8.23 2.91 -13.81
N ILE A 397 -6.94 3.01 -13.52
CA ILE A 397 -5.91 3.19 -14.55
C ILE A 397 -5.67 1.85 -15.24
N GLU A 398 -6.40 1.58 -16.31
CA GLU A 398 -6.29 0.38 -17.12
C GLU A 398 -6.52 0.72 -18.60
N GLY A 399 -5.74 0.10 -19.48
CA GLY A 399 -5.87 0.28 -20.92
C GLY A 399 -6.95 -0.62 -21.52
N SER A 400 -7.00 -0.66 -22.85
CA SER A 400 -7.96 -1.49 -23.58
C SER A 400 -7.82 -2.96 -23.20
N GLN A 401 -8.97 -3.64 -22.98
CA GLN A 401 -9.05 -5.04 -22.53
C GLN A 401 -8.51 -5.30 -21.09
N GLY A 402 -8.43 -4.26 -20.25
CA GLY A 402 -8.03 -4.41 -18.84
C GLY A 402 -6.53 -4.62 -18.65
N LYS A 403 -5.70 -4.29 -19.65
CA LYS A 403 -4.24 -4.36 -19.60
C LYS A 403 -3.63 -2.97 -19.59
N GLU A 404 -2.55 -2.79 -18.85
CA GLU A 404 -1.82 -1.53 -18.79
C GLU A 404 -0.90 -1.41 -20.02
N GLY A 405 -1.13 -0.38 -20.83
CA GLY A 405 -0.27 -0.01 -21.95
C GLY A 405 0.83 0.96 -21.50
N SER A 406 1.55 1.55 -22.47
CA SER A 406 2.66 2.46 -22.17
C SER A 406 2.23 3.69 -21.39
N GLU A 407 1.05 4.25 -21.69
CA GLU A 407 0.54 5.44 -21.03
C GLU A 407 0.11 5.16 -19.59
N GLU A 408 -0.61 4.06 -19.37
CA GLU A 408 -1.03 3.65 -18.02
C GLU A 408 0.17 3.30 -17.13
N LEU A 409 1.17 2.61 -17.70
CA LEU A 409 2.41 2.31 -16.99
C LEU A 409 3.17 3.58 -16.61
N GLU A 410 3.19 4.60 -17.47
CA GLU A 410 3.86 5.87 -17.17
C GLU A 410 3.15 6.63 -16.04
N LEU A 411 1.81 6.73 -16.10
CA LEU A 411 1.01 7.33 -15.01
C LEU A 411 1.25 6.61 -13.67
N LEU A 412 1.24 5.27 -13.68
CA LEU A 412 1.49 4.49 -12.47
C LEU A 412 2.94 4.65 -11.97
N ARG A 413 3.94 4.79 -12.86
CA ARG A 413 5.33 5.06 -12.48
C ARG A 413 5.45 6.40 -11.77
N ILE A 414 4.94 7.48 -12.36
CA ILE A 414 4.97 8.83 -11.76
C ILE A 414 4.33 8.80 -10.36
N TYR A 415 3.18 8.14 -10.22
CA TYR A 415 2.51 8.04 -8.93
C TYR A 415 3.28 7.22 -7.90
N ARG A 416 3.90 6.10 -8.33
CA ARG A 416 4.76 5.29 -7.45
C ARG A 416 5.98 6.09 -6.99
N ASP A 417 6.57 6.88 -7.88
CA ASP A 417 7.73 7.72 -7.57
C ASP A 417 7.34 8.86 -6.62
N PHE A 418 6.15 9.44 -6.76
CA PHE A 418 5.58 10.37 -5.77
C PHE A 418 5.54 9.76 -4.36
N LEU A 419 5.01 8.53 -4.22
CA LEU A 419 4.95 7.86 -2.93
C LEU A 419 6.34 7.58 -2.32
N SER A 420 7.32 7.29 -3.18
CA SER A 420 8.66 6.85 -2.75
C SER A 420 9.63 8.01 -2.48
N SER A 421 9.48 9.13 -3.19
CA SER A 421 10.40 10.29 -3.14
C SER A 421 9.96 11.37 -2.16
N HIS A 422 8.72 11.31 -1.66
CA HIS A 422 8.10 12.35 -0.86
C HIS A 422 7.96 13.71 -1.58
N ASP A 423 8.05 13.73 -2.92
CA ASP A 423 7.97 14.94 -3.74
C ASP A 423 6.55 15.19 -4.28
N LEU A 424 5.87 16.20 -3.74
CA LEU A 424 4.51 16.54 -4.14
C LEU A 424 4.42 17.06 -5.59
N ARG A 425 5.53 17.52 -6.19
CA ARG A 425 5.56 17.93 -7.61
C ARG A 425 5.20 16.77 -8.53
N LEU A 426 5.65 15.55 -8.20
CA LEU A 426 5.30 14.34 -8.95
C LEU A 426 3.81 14.01 -8.85
N PHE A 427 3.18 14.29 -7.70
CA PHE A 427 1.72 14.16 -7.57
C PHE A 427 0.99 15.15 -8.48
N TRP A 428 1.38 16.43 -8.45
CA TRP A 428 0.74 17.45 -9.30
C TRP A 428 0.93 17.16 -10.78
N TYR A 429 2.12 16.69 -11.17
CA TYR A 429 2.39 16.27 -12.53
C TYR A 429 1.54 15.05 -12.94
N PHE A 430 1.41 14.07 -12.05
CA PHE A 430 0.50 12.93 -12.24
C PHE A 430 -0.95 13.39 -12.40
N ALA A 431 -1.47 14.22 -11.49
CA ALA A 431 -2.85 14.68 -11.52
C ALA A 431 -3.15 15.51 -12.79
N ALA A 432 -2.20 16.35 -13.21
CA ALA A 432 -2.27 17.09 -14.47
C ALA A 432 -2.28 16.16 -15.70
N SER A 433 -1.42 15.12 -15.71
CA SER A 433 -1.35 14.12 -16.78
C SER A 433 -2.54 13.16 -16.80
N TYR A 434 -3.14 12.91 -15.64
CA TYR A 434 -4.33 12.09 -15.50
C TYR A 434 -5.55 12.72 -16.18
N GLY A 435 -5.70 14.05 -16.16
CA GLY A 435 -6.81 14.77 -16.79
C GLY A 435 -7.00 14.43 -18.29
N PRO A 436 -5.99 14.63 -19.14
CA PRO A 436 -6.03 14.21 -20.55
C PRO A 436 -6.27 12.71 -20.77
N TYR A 437 -5.69 11.86 -19.92
CA TYR A 437 -5.95 10.41 -19.96
C TYR A 437 -7.42 10.09 -19.71
N LEU A 438 -8.01 10.72 -18.70
CA LEU A 438 -9.42 10.63 -18.33
C LEU A 438 -10.33 10.98 -19.51
N PHE A 439 -9.98 12.05 -20.22
CA PHE A 439 -10.74 12.56 -21.36
C PHE A 439 -10.77 11.57 -22.53
N ARG A 440 -9.60 11.01 -22.87
CA ARG A 440 -9.47 9.98 -23.92
C ARG A 440 -10.22 8.71 -23.59
N GLN A 441 -10.22 8.30 -22.32
CA GLN A 441 -10.94 7.10 -21.89
C GLN A 441 -12.46 7.31 -21.93
N ARG A 442 -12.96 8.49 -21.57
CA ARG A 442 -14.40 8.81 -21.68
C ARG A 442 -14.91 8.84 -23.11
N GLU A 443 -14.09 9.23 -24.07
CA GLU A 443 -14.45 9.17 -25.48
C GLU A 443 -14.74 7.73 -25.94
N ARG A 444 -14.03 6.76 -25.36
CA ARG A 444 -14.19 5.33 -25.66
C ARG A 444 -15.35 4.70 -24.89
N GLU A 445 -15.64 5.20 -23.69
CA GLU A 445 -16.66 4.65 -22.79
C GLU A 445 -17.99 5.40 -22.91
N LYS A 446 -18.97 4.75 -23.54
CA LYS A 446 -20.31 5.31 -23.79
C LYS A 446 -21.21 5.32 -22.55
N ASN A 447 -20.84 4.61 -21.48
CA ASN A 447 -21.62 4.55 -20.24
C ASN A 447 -21.05 5.48 -19.16
N GLU A 448 -21.78 6.53 -18.78
CA GLU A 448 -21.37 7.49 -17.73
C GLU A 448 -21.05 6.79 -16.39
N LYS A 449 -21.77 5.71 -16.04
CA LYS A 449 -21.53 4.94 -14.81
C LYS A 449 -20.16 4.25 -14.80
N ARG A 450 -19.54 4.08 -15.97
CA ARG A 450 -18.21 3.48 -16.15
C ARG A 450 -17.11 4.51 -16.36
N TRP A 451 -17.44 5.80 -16.38
CA TRP A 451 -16.45 6.85 -16.51
C TRP A 451 -15.47 6.82 -15.34
N LEU A 452 -14.20 7.10 -15.66
CA LEU A 452 -13.15 7.22 -14.68
C LEU A 452 -13.48 8.34 -13.69
N ARG A 453 -13.11 8.11 -12.42
CA ARG A 453 -13.29 9.08 -11.35
C ARG A 453 -12.25 10.19 -11.48
N GLN A 454 -12.67 11.42 -11.28
CA GLN A 454 -11.78 12.58 -11.16
C GLN A 454 -11.37 12.77 -9.71
N PHE A 455 -10.18 13.32 -9.50
CA PHE A 455 -9.86 13.95 -8.21
C PHE A 455 -10.90 15.02 -7.88
N SER A 456 -11.30 15.09 -6.62
CA SER A 456 -12.12 16.19 -6.15
C SER A 456 -11.25 17.40 -5.82
N SER A 457 -11.76 18.60 -6.12
CA SER A 457 -11.17 19.86 -5.64
C SER A 457 -10.94 19.82 -4.12
N GLN A 458 -11.94 19.35 -3.37
CA GLN A 458 -11.83 19.14 -1.92
C GLN A 458 -10.71 18.15 -1.53
N GLY A 459 -10.50 17.08 -2.31
CA GLY A 459 -9.41 16.13 -2.10
C GLY A 459 -8.04 16.75 -2.34
N LEU A 460 -7.90 17.55 -3.40
CA LEU A 460 -6.67 18.31 -3.68
C LEU A 460 -6.39 19.35 -2.58
N ASP A 461 -7.41 20.06 -2.11
CA ASP A 461 -7.30 21.03 -1.01
C ASP A 461 -6.87 20.33 0.29
N LYS A 462 -7.49 19.19 0.60
CA LYS A 462 -7.12 18.35 1.74
C LYS A 462 -5.68 17.89 1.65
N LEU A 463 -5.21 17.47 0.48
CA LEU A 463 -3.83 17.03 0.30
C LEU A 463 -2.83 18.15 0.64
N VAL A 464 -3.07 19.38 0.16
CA VAL A 464 -2.25 20.56 0.49
C VAL A 464 -2.27 20.86 1.98
N LEU A 465 -3.45 20.75 2.61
CA LEU A 465 -3.60 20.99 4.05
C LEU A 465 -2.83 19.95 4.89
N LEU A 466 -2.97 18.66 4.56
CA LEU A 466 -2.31 17.57 5.29
C LEU A 466 -0.80 17.60 5.09
N GLU A 467 -0.33 17.95 3.89
CA GLU A 467 1.08 18.17 3.62
C GLU A 467 1.63 19.32 4.47
N SER A 468 0.93 20.45 4.53
CA SER A 468 1.31 21.59 5.38
C SER A 468 1.41 21.20 6.86
N ALA A 469 0.44 20.42 7.36
CA ALA A 469 0.46 19.91 8.73
C ALA A 469 1.61 18.91 8.98
N ALA A 470 1.92 18.05 8.01
CA ALA A 470 3.05 17.14 8.08
C ALA A 470 4.40 17.90 8.11
N MET A 471 4.50 19.04 7.40
CA MET A 471 5.71 19.88 7.37
C MET A 471 5.97 20.61 8.69
N GLU A 472 4.96 21.08 9.41
CA GLU A 472 5.14 21.75 10.72
C GLU A 472 5.86 20.84 11.73
N THR A 473 5.74 19.52 11.57
CA THR A 473 6.46 18.54 12.40
C THR A 473 7.87 18.22 11.92
N LYS A 474 8.22 18.55 10.66
CA LYS A 474 9.54 18.34 10.05
C LYS A 474 10.35 19.64 10.11
N LYS A 475 11.00 19.92 11.24
CA LYS A 475 11.98 21.01 11.34
C LYS A 475 13.14 20.74 10.36
N GLY A 476 13.25 21.52 9.27
CA GLY A 476 14.49 21.58 8.48
C GLY A 476 14.37 21.67 6.96
N THR A 477 13.19 21.46 6.36
CA THR A 477 13.02 21.57 4.90
C THR A 477 12.40 22.93 4.54
N GLN A 478 13.05 23.69 3.65
CA GLN A 478 12.50 24.91 3.04
C GLN A 478 11.46 24.54 1.97
N ASP A 479 10.38 23.87 2.35
CA ASP A 479 9.32 23.52 1.41
C ASP A 479 8.35 24.70 1.24
N LEU A 480 7.97 24.98 -0.01
CA LEU A 480 7.11 26.10 -0.38
C LEU A 480 5.67 25.87 0.09
N LYS A 481 5.12 26.79 0.89
CA LYS A 481 3.70 26.74 1.28
C LYS A 481 2.82 26.86 0.04
N LEU A 482 1.97 25.87 -0.23
CA LEU A 482 1.13 25.87 -1.44
C LEU A 482 -0.22 26.59 -1.26
N SER A 483 -0.64 26.86 -0.01
CA SER A 483 -1.91 27.53 0.29
C SER A 483 -2.11 28.88 -0.44
N PRO A 484 -1.09 29.75 -0.63
CA PRO A 484 -1.26 31.00 -1.37
C PRO A 484 -1.67 30.81 -2.84
N ILE A 485 -1.24 29.72 -3.50
CA ILE A 485 -1.69 29.39 -4.86
C ILE A 485 -3.20 29.14 -4.86
N LEU A 486 -3.70 28.39 -3.87
CA LEU A 486 -5.11 28.06 -3.76
C LEU A 486 -5.99 29.27 -3.41
N GLN A 487 -5.45 30.29 -2.75
CA GLN A 487 -6.15 31.51 -2.37
C GLN A 487 -6.17 32.57 -3.48
N ASN A 488 -5.34 32.41 -4.52
CA ASN A 488 -5.26 33.35 -5.64
C ASN A 488 -6.52 33.27 -6.51
N LYS A 489 -7.24 34.38 -6.69
CA LYS A 489 -8.52 34.39 -7.43
C LYS A 489 -8.28 34.15 -8.92
N GLY A 490 -7.22 34.72 -9.48
CA GLY A 490 -6.76 34.43 -10.83
C GLY A 490 -6.60 32.94 -11.12
N PHE A 491 -5.87 32.22 -10.25
CA PHE A 491 -5.72 30.77 -10.31
C PHE A 491 -7.07 30.04 -10.31
N GLN A 492 -7.95 30.36 -9.35
CA GLN A 492 -9.28 29.73 -9.24
C GLN A 492 -10.14 29.98 -10.49
N ARG A 493 -10.12 31.20 -11.02
CA ARG A 493 -10.89 31.59 -12.21
C ARG A 493 -10.40 30.88 -13.45
N ILE A 494 -9.09 30.83 -13.67
CA ILE A 494 -8.50 30.15 -14.83
C ILE A 494 -8.70 28.63 -14.71
N ALA A 495 -8.53 28.03 -13.54
CA ALA A 495 -8.83 26.61 -13.32
C ALA A 495 -10.32 26.31 -13.62
N SER A 496 -11.22 27.21 -13.21
CA SER A 496 -12.65 27.10 -13.55
C SER A 496 -12.89 27.18 -15.05
N ALA A 497 -12.22 28.08 -15.77
CA ALA A 497 -12.35 28.19 -17.22
C ALA A 497 -11.89 26.91 -17.94
N ILE A 498 -10.75 26.34 -17.53
CA ILE A 498 -10.26 25.05 -18.05
C ILE A 498 -11.31 23.96 -17.81
N ARG A 499 -11.88 23.87 -16.61
CA ARG A 499 -12.90 22.88 -16.27
C ARG A 499 -14.17 23.02 -17.11
N GLU A 500 -14.65 24.25 -17.25
CA GLU A 500 -15.85 24.60 -18.04
C GLU A 500 -15.66 24.34 -19.54
N ALA A 501 -14.43 24.44 -20.05
CA ALA A 501 -14.08 24.18 -21.44
C ALA A 501 -13.77 22.71 -21.75
N THR A 502 -13.52 21.89 -20.73
CA THR A 502 -13.08 20.49 -20.88
C THR A 502 -14.08 19.51 -20.27
N VAL A 503 -13.91 19.13 -19.01
CA VAL A 503 -14.67 18.05 -18.36
C VAL A 503 -16.15 18.41 -18.25
N ASN A 504 -16.48 19.64 -17.83
CA ASN A 504 -17.88 20.05 -17.71
C ASN A 504 -18.53 20.18 -19.09
N ALA A 505 -17.81 20.71 -20.09
CA ALA A 505 -18.30 20.77 -21.46
C ALA A 505 -18.60 19.37 -22.03
N GLN A 506 -17.68 18.41 -21.85
CA GLN A 506 -17.87 17.04 -22.32
C GLN A 506 -19.10 16.38 -21.66
N ARG A 507 -19.25 16.55 -20.35
CA ARG A 507 -20.40 16.01 -19.61
C ARG A 507 -21.71 16.65 -20.07
N ARG A 508 -21.76 17.98 -20.16
CA ARG A 508 -22.97 18.71 -20.58
C ARG A 508 -23.34 18.39 -22.02
N ARG A 509 -22.37 18.28 -22.94
CA ARG A 509 -22.63 17.87 -24.33
C ARG A 509 -23.16 16.44 -24.45
N PHE A 510 -22.78 15.55 -23.53
CA PHE A 510 -23.33 14.20 -23.46
C PHE A 510 -24.79 14.20 -22.95
N GLN A 511 -25.10 15.06 -21.98
CA GLN A 511 -26.45 15.20 -21.40
C GLN A 511 -27.42 16.00 -22.29
N ASP A 512 -26.91 17.03 -22.95
CA ASP A 512 -27.63 17.92 -23.85
C ASP A 512 -26.88 18.06 -25.17
N SER A 513 -27.47 17.50 -26.23
CA SER A 513 -26.92 17.58 -27.58
C SER A 513 -26.90 19.01 -28.15
N ASN A 514 -27.68 19.92 -27.57
CA ASN A 514 -27.74 21.34 -27.95
C ASN A 514 -26.85 22.24 -27.07
N TYR A 515 -25.95 21.66 -26.27
CA TYR A 515 -25.01 22.44 -25.46
C TYR A 515 -24.21 23.41 -26.34
N PRO A 516 -24.26 24.73 -26.07
CA PRO A 516 -23.85 25.75 -27.04
C PRO A 516 -22.33 25.88 -27.20
N TYR A 517 -21.56 25.25 -26.32
CA TYR A 517 -20.11 25.43 -26.28
C TYR A 517 -19.33 24.23 -26.80
N GLU A 518 -18.19 24.54 -27.44
CA GLU A 518 -17.23 23.56 -27.91
C GLU A 518 -16.48 22.90 -26.74
N VAL A 519 -16.21 21.61 -26.91
CA VAL A 519 -15.40 20.81 -26.01
C VAL A 519 -13.94 20.91 -26.46
N ARG A 520 -13.05 21.48 -25.65
CA ARG A 520 -11.64 21.70 -26.01
C ARG A 520 -10.80 20.43 -25.80
N TYR A 521 -10.83 19.54 -26.78
CA TYR A 521 -9.94 18.36 -26.80
C TYR A 521 -8.47 18.78 -26.95
N GLY A 522 -7.56 18.09 -26.26
CA GLY A 522 -6.12 18.32 -26.37
C GLY A 522 -5.54 19.49 -25.56
N LEU A 523 -6.38 20.38 -24.98
CA LEU A 523 -5.92 21.54 -24.19
C LEU A 523 -4.90 21.16 -23.10
N GLY A 524 -5.22 20.17 -22.27
CA GLY A 524 -4.32 19.73 -21.21
C GLY A 524 -3.01 19.15 -21.74
N GLN A 525 -3.01 18.48 -22.89
CA GLN A 525 -1.77 17.97 -23.50
C GLN A 525 -0.90 19.11 -24.03
N GLU A 526 -1.53 20.11 -24.64
CA GLU A 526 -0.82 21.28 -25.13
C GLU A 526 -0.16 22.05 -23.98
N LEU A 527 -0.91 22.32 -22.91
CA LEU A 527 -0.41 23.03 -21.74
C LEU A 527 0.66 22.23 -21.00
N LEU A 528 0.50 20.90 -20.84
CA LEU A 528 1.53 20.03 -20.24
C LEU A 528 2.84 20.04 -21.02
N ARG A 529 2.80 20.04 -22.35
CA ARG A 529 4.01 20.04 -23.19
C ARG A 529 4.85 21.31 -23.04
N LYS A 530 4.22 22.42 -22.67
CA LYS A 530 4.83 23.75 -22.55
C LYS A 530 5.17 24.11 -21.09
N ILE A 531 4.93 23.19 -20.15
CA ILE A 531 4.97 23.46 -18.70
C ILE A 531 6.36 23.87 -18.16
N HIS A 532 7.43 23.43 -18.84
CA HIS A 532 8.81 23.67 -18.45
C HIS A 532 9.27 25.12 -18.70
N ARG A 533 8.54 25.89 -19.52
CA ARG A 533 8.90 27.25 -19.92
C ARG A 533 7.73 28.20 -19.70
N ARG A 534 7.91 29.16 -18.78
CA ARG A 534 6.90 30.16 -18.40
C ARG A 534 6.28 30.85 -19.62
N ASP A 535 7.11 31.34 -20.54
CA ASP A 535 6.63 32.11 -21.69
C ASP A 535 5.81 31.25 -22.66
N GLU A 536 6.27 30.03 -22.96
CA GLU A 536 5.54 29.09 -23.82
C GLU A 536 4.21 28.67 -23.19
N PHE A 537 4.21 28.39 -21.88
CA PHE A 537 3.01 28.06 -21.13
C PHE A 537 2.01 29.22 -21.12
N MET A 538 2.47 30.43 -20.79
CA MET A 538 1.61 31.62 -20.72
C MET A 538 1.07 32.02 -22.10
N GLN A 539 1.85 31.84 -23.17
CA GLN A 539 1.37 32.05 -24.52
C GLN A 539 0.20 31.10 -24.83
N ALA A 540 0.38 29.79 -24.62
CA ALA A 540 -0.66 28.81 -24.88
C ALA A 540 -1.91 29.01 -24.01
N LEU A 541 -1.71 29.37 -22.74
CA LEU A 541 -2.80 29.69 -21.83
C LEU A 541 -3.57 30.93 -22.29
N SER A 542 -2.86 31.98 -22.74
CA SER A 542 -3.48 33.21 -23.23
C SER A 542 -4.26 32.99 -24.52
N GLU A 543 -3.74 32.18 -25.44
CA GLU A 543 -4.44 31.77 -26.66
C GLU A 543 -5.75 31.03 -26.34
N PHE A 544 -5.70 30.11 -25.37
CA PHE A 544 -6.91 29.45 -24.86
C PHE A 544 -7.90 30.43 -24.23
N LEU A 545 -7.45 31.31 -23.34
CA LEU A 545 -8.33 32.26 -22.64
C LEU A 545 -8.99 33.25 -23.61
N LEU A 546 -8.28 33.68 -24.65
CA LEU A 546 -8.84 34.52 -25.71
C LEU A 546 -10.00 33.80 -26.42
N GLN A 547 -9.80 32.55 -26.81
CA GLN A 547 -10.84 31.74 -27.46
C GLN A 547 -12.02 31.50 -26.52
N TYR A 548 -11.75 31.15 -25.26
CA TYR A 548 -12.77 30.91 -24.23
C TYR A 548 -13.65 32.14 -23.98
N ASN A 549 -13.04 33.32 -23.82
CA ASN A 549 -13.76 34.57 -23.59
C ASN A 549 -14.54 35.00 -24.84
N ALA A 550 -13.98 34.85 -26.04
CA ALA A 550 -14.68 35.18 -27.28
C ALA A 550 -15.92 34.29 -27.50
N GLU A 551 -15.81 32.99 -27.19
CA GLU A 551 -16.92 32.05 -27.24
C GLU A 551 -18.00 32.39 -26.20
N THR A 552 -17.58 32.70 -24.98
CA THR A 552 -18.47 33.10 -23.87
C THR A 552 -19.26 34.37 -24.21
N ALA A 553 -18.58 35.41 -24.71
CA ALA A 553 -19.21 36.68 -25.08
C ALA A 553 -20.25 36.52 -26.20
N ARG A 554 -20.00 35.63 -27.18
CA ARG A 554 -20.96 35.36 -28.27
C ARG A 554 -22.24 34.72 -27.75
N GLU A 555 -22.14 33.78 -26.82
CA GLU A 555 -23.32 33.13 -26.23
C GLU A 555 -24.06 34.05 -25.26
N GLU A 556 -23.34 34.88 -24.51
CA GLU A 556 -23.94 35.95 -23.70
C GLU A 556 -24.74 36.94 -24.56
N GLU A 557 -24.18 37.38 -25.69
CA GLU A 557 -24.85 38.30 -26.62
C GLU A 557 -26.13 37.68 -27.19
N LYS A 558 -26.07 36.43 -27.67
CA LYS A 558 -27.24 35.71 -28.19
C LYS A 558 -28.33 35.59 -27.13
N LEU A 559 -27.96 35.28 -25.89
CA LEU A 559 -28.94 35.13 -24.81
C LEU A 559 -29.52 36.49 -24.39
N ALA A 560 -28.70 37.53 -24.25
CA ALA A 560 -29.18 38.87 -23.92
C ALA A 560 -30.16 39.41 -24.97
N GLN A 561 -29.88 39.17 -26.25
CA GLN A 561 -30.79 39.50 -27.35
C GLN A 561 -32.11 38.72 -27.24
N LYS A 562 -32.05 37.43 -26.90
CA LYS A 562 -33.24 36.57 -26.72
C LYS A 562 -34.09 36.97 -25.52
N LEU A 563 -33.48 37.40 -24.42
CA LEU A 563 -34.17 37.80 -23.18
C LEU A 563 -34.62 39.26 -23.19
N GLY A 564 -34.05 40.10 -24.05
CA GLY A 564 -34.40 41.52 -24.17
C GLY A 564 -33.93 42.38 -22.99
N HIS A 565 -33.02 41.87 -22.16
CA HIS A 565 -32.41 42.60 -21.05
C HIS A 565 -30.95 42.20 -20.86
N ALA A 566 -30.19 43.06 -20.16
CA ALA A 566 -28.84 42.72 -19.74
C ALA A 566 -28.84 41.51 -18.80
N LEU A 567 -27.85 40.62 -18.96
CA LEU A 567 -27.75 39.40 -18.18
C LEU A 567 -27.49 39.68 -16.70
N ARG A 568 -28.19 38.96 -15.84
CA ARG A 568 -28.07 38.97 -14.38
C ARG A 568 -27.34 37.71 -13.91
N PRO A 569 -26.76 37.70 -12.70
CA PRO A 569 -26.08 36.51 -12.17
C PRO A 569 -26.94 35.23 -12.15
N GLU A 570 -28.26 35.37 -12.03
CA GLU A 570 -29.21 34.26 -12.07
C GLU A 570 -29.29 33.62 -13.47
N ASP A 571 -29.20 34.43 -14.53
CA ASP A 571 -29.25 33.97 -15.92
C ASP A 571 -28.07 33.05 -16.24
N TYR A 572 -26.89 33.31 -15.67
CA TYR A 572 -25.72 32.45 -15.85
C TYR A 572 -25.95 31.04 -15.29
N ARG A 573 -26.70 30.94 -14.18
CA ARG A 573 -27.03 29.64 -13.59
C ARG A 573 -28.13 28.94 -14.39
N HIS A 574 -29.20 29.65 -14.74
CA HIS A 574 -30.36 29.10 -15.44
C HIS A 574 -30.04 28.66 -16.87
N HIS A 575 -29.14 29.38 -17.54
CA HIS A 575 -28.75 29.11 -18.94
C HIS A 575 -27.36 28.49 -19.07
N HIS A 576 -26.77 28.04 -17.95
CA HIS A 576 -25.46 27.37 -17.91
C HIS A 576 -24.35 28.14 -18.63
N LEU A 577 -24.37 29.47 -18.53
CA LEU A 577 -23.34 30.32 -19.10
C LEU A 577 -22.02 30.19 -18.32
N ARG A 578 -20.94 30.41 -19.04
CA ARG A 578 -19.57 30.45 -18.51
C ARG A 578 -19.28 31.85 -17.96
N TYR A 579 -18.42 31.94 -16.94
CA TYR A 579 -17.94 33.24 -16.46
C TYR A 579 -16.67 33.62 -17.23
N PRO A 580 -16.56 34.85 -17.77
CA PRO A 580 -15.35 35.29 -18.46
C PRO A 580 -14.16 35.43 -17.50
N VAL A 581 -12.96 35.26 -18.03
CA VAL A 581 -11.70 35.52 -17.31
C VAL A 581 -11.23 36.95 -17.60
N THR A 582 -10.99 37.74 -16.56
CA THR A 582 -10.61 39.14 -16.69
C THR A 582 -9.09 39.32 -16.80
N THR A 583 -8.65 40.50 -17.25
CA THR A 583 -7.21 40.86 -17.23
C THR A 583 -6.63 40.80 -15.83
N SER A 584 -7.40 41.24 -14.82
CA SER A 584 -6.99 41.15 -13.41
C SER A 584 -6.74 39.71 -12.96
N ASP A 585 -7.54 38.75 -13.43
CA ASP A 585 -7.35 37.34 -13.10
C ASP A 585 -6.04 36.80 -13.70
N ILE A 586 -5.69 37.23 -14.92
CA ILE A 586 -4.44 36.85 -15.60
C ILE A 586 -3.23 37.47 -14.90
N ASP A 587 -3.32 38.75 -14.53
CA ASP A 587 -2.27 39.46 -13.81
C ASP A 587 -2.01 38.80 -12.45
N GLU A 588 -3.07 38.56 -11.67
CA GLU A 588 -2.98 37.86 -10.37
C GLU A 588 -2.35 36.47 -10.51
N PHE A 589 -2.75 35.69 -11.52
CA PHE A 589 -2.17 34.38 -11.76
C PHE A 589 -0.69 34.47 -12.15
N THR A 590 -0.32 35.48 -12.95
CA THR A 590 1.06 35.68 -13.41
C THR A 590 2.01 35.96 -12.25
N THR A 591 1.55 36.64 -11.20
CA THR A 591 2.37 36.90 -9.99
C THR A 591 2.80 35.63 -9.25
N LEU A 592 2.10 34.50 -9.43
CA LEU A 592 2.47 33.23 -8.80
C LEU A 592 3.81 32.70 -9.33
N PHE A 593 4.15 32.96 -10.59
CA PHE A 593 5.41 32.52 -11.19
C PHE A 593 6.64 33.26 -10.65
N ASP A 594 6.43 34.37 -9.95
CA ASP A 594 7.52 35.10 -9.31
C ASP A 594 7.91 34.46 -7.96
N GLN A 595 7.04 33.63 -7.39
CA GLN A 595 7.22 32.99 -6.08
C GLN A 595 7.37 31.46 -6.16
N TYR A 596 6.84 30.83 -7.22
CA TYR A 596 6.79 29.38 -7.35
C TYR A 596 7.34 28.92 -8.71
N PRO A 597 7.93 27.70 -8.79
CA PRO A 597 8.34 27.12 -10.06
C PRO A 597 7.16 27.00 -11.05
N CYS A 598 7.43 27.32 -12.31
CA CYS A 598 6.43 27.27 -13.39
C CYS A 598 5.74 25.90 -13.47
N GLU A 599 6.53 24.82 -13.44
CA GLU A 599 6.03 23.45 -13.49
C GLU A 599 5.00 23.16 -12.39
N LEU A 600 5.29 23.60 -11.16
CA LEU A 600 4.40 23.39 -10.02
C LEU A 600 3.08 24.14 -10.20
N VAL A 601 3.14 25.45 -10.48
CA VAL A 601 1.93 26.29 -10.62
C VAL A 601 1.06 25.78 -11.78
N ALA A 602 1.67 25.46 -12.91
CA ALA A 602 0.96 24.98 -14.08
C ALA A 602 0.39 23.56 -13.89
N SER A 603 1.11 22.65 -13.22
CA SER A 603 0.60 21.31 -12.90
C SER A 603 -0.56 21.39 -11.92
N MET A 604 -0.47 22.26 -10.91
CA MET A 604 -1.58 22.54 -10.00
C MET A 604 -2.78 23.11 -10.76
N LEU A 605 -2.58 24.09 -11.64
CA LEU A 605 -3.65 24.70 -12.43
C LEU A 605 -4.41 23.65 -13.25
N LEU A 606 -3.67 22.78 -13.96
CA LEU A 606 -4.27 21.70 -14.73
C LEU A 606 -4.96 20.67 -13.84
N SER A 607 -4.35 20.28 -12.72
CA SER A 607 -4.95 19.34 -11.77
C SER A 607 -6.30 19.85 -11.25
N TYR A 608 -6.37 21.12 -10.86
CA TYR A 608 -7.62 21.75 -10.43
C TYR A 608 -8.59 21.95 -11.60
N GLY A 609 -8.10 22.27 -12.81
CA GLY A 609 -8.92 22.40 -14.01
C GLY A 609 -9.59 21.10 -14.44
N TYR A 610 -8.96 19.95 -14.19
CA TYR A 610 -9.53 18.63 -14.48
C TYR A 610 -10.19 17.96 -13.26
N ALA A 611 -10.15 18.61 -12.08
CA ALA A 611 -10.81 18.10 -10.88
C ALA A 611 -12.32 18.32 -10.91
N ARG A 612 -13.07 17.40 -10.29
CA ARG A 612 -14.50 17.59 -10.04
C ARG A 612 -14.72 18.63 -8.94
N TRP A 613 -15.66 19.53 -9.17
CA TRP A 613 -16.15 20.44 -8.14
C TRP A 613 -17.36 19.80 -7.46
N GLY A 614 -17.28 19.57 -6.15
CA GLY A 614 -18.42 19.04 -5.39
C GLY A 614 -19.35 20.17 -4.97
N LYS A 615 -20.66 20.03 -5.24
CA LYS A 615 -21.64 20.46 -4.23
C LYS A 615 -21.63 19.37 -3.15
N ALA A 616 -21.53 19.77 -1.88
CA ALA A 616 -21.91 18.88 -0.80
C ALA A 616 -23.38 18.48 -1.02
N GLU A 617 -23.70 17.20 -0.89
CA GLU A 617 -25.04 16.61 -1.00
C GLU A 617 -25.69 16.61 -2.39
N GLU A 618 -25.28 15.66 -3.24
CA GLU A 618 -26.23 14.93 -4.10
C GLU A 618 -26.06 13.44 -3.77
N SER A 619 -26.52 13.06 -2.58
CA SER A 619 -26.74 11.68 -2.19
C SER A 619 -28.13 11.25 -2.66
N GLY A 620 -28.19 10.22 -3.51
CA GLY A 620 -29.31 9.30 -3.57
C GLY A 620 -30.67 9.87 -3.97
N GLN A 621 -30.84 10.19 -5.26
CA GLN A 621 -32.07 9.86 -5.95
C GLN A 621 -31.69 8.98 -7.14
N SER A 622 -31.67 7.68 -6.88
CA SER A 622 -31.86 6.68 -7.92
C SER A 622 -33.16 6.98 -8.64
N GLU A 623 -33.09 7.12 -9.96
CA GLU A 623 -34.22 7.12 -10.90
C GLU A 623 -34.93 5.75 -10.91
N GLU A 624 -35.43 5.29 -9.76
CA GLU A 624 -36.27 4.11 -9.62
C GLU A 624 -37.72 4.45 -9.22
N ASP A 625 -38.03 5.73 -8.96
CA ASP A 625 -39.38 6.16 -8.55
C ASP A 625 -40.24 6.77 -9.68
N THR A 626 -39.77 6.76 -10.94
CA THR A 626 -40.60 7.23 -12.09
C THR A 626 -41.18 6.10 -12.95
N GLU A 627 -40.69 4.85 -12.83
CA GLU A 627 -41.31 3.70 -13.52
C GLU A 627 -42.43 3.02 -12.71
N THR A 628 -42.43 3.16 -11.38
CA THR A 628 -43.48 2.57 -10.51
C THR A 628 -44.76 3.42 -10.46
N ALA A 629 -44.69 4.72 -10.79
CA ALA A 629 -45.86 5.60 -10.86
C ALA A 629 -46.60 5.53 -12.22
N ALA A 630 -45.94 5.06 -13.29
CA ALA A 630 -46.57 4.86 -14.59
C ALA A 630 -47.25 3.48 -14.74
N ALA A 631 -46.91 2.51 -13.90
CA ALA A 631 -47.49 1.15 -13.92
C ALA A 631 -48.73 0.97 -13.00
N GLN A 632 -49.18 2.03 -12.31
CA GLN A 632 -50.43 2.01 -11.51
C GLN A 632 -51.52 2.93 -12.06
N ALA A 633 -51.35 3.46 -13.27
CA ALA A 633 -52.34 4.25 -13.98
C ALA A 633 -52.59 3.76 -15.41
N GLN A 634 -52.68 2.42 -15.59
CA GLN A 634 -53.33 1.77 -16.72
C GLN A 634 -54.12 0.55 -16.27
#